data_AF-A0A6M0LIF5-F1
#
_entry.id   AF-A0A6M0LIF5-F1
#
_cell.length_a   1.000
_cell.length_b   1.000
_cell.length_c   1.000
_cell.angle_alpha   90.00
_cell.angle_beta   90.00
_cell.angle_gamma   90.00
#
_symmetry.space_group_name_H-M   'P 1'
#
loop_
_entity.id
_entity.type
_entity.pdbx_description
1 polymer ?
#
loop_
_entity_poly.entity_id
_entity_poly.type
_entity_poly.pdbx_seq_one_letter_code
_entity_poly.pdbx_strand_id
1 'polypeptide(L)'
;MDFYKYIRSRDIRKYLETEGYSFSPIQSAWLVWMGRTFPITERHNDWKWIIDNMPDCEVPERPNCEYWSSLHKLVSEIIKFEEDCIELFMAKEESSIYSYQYKCDGDLDWTECFENAFSSFDKCINGVKSELPEYDKIVEIRKTYIDTNEFILAEYNSKMELIGIEKSNMTNDEIDLLSLSFDGMWFDFPIPFKKGDIVKSASYNWGRSFEPFVLLNTNPWMKKERALKTGRYTEGCDSSDMNASGYSTGFYESDPLFINDDVMCDYLDLEYYRGEYTGPQRLLPLLAKQITGEIDIWEYTYGYRQIVSEYEFERTKKEMGSFVMNSSPVYEILRGATSFERT
;
A
#
# COMPACT_ATOMS: atom_id res chain seq x y z
N MET A 1 21.96 -8.48 -10.02
CA MET A 1 20.64 -7.84 -10.03
C MET A 1 20.23 -7.55 -8.61
N ASP A 2 19.60 -6.41 -8.34
CA ASP A 2 19.11 -6.06 -7.01
C ASP A 2 17.58 -6.17 -6.98
N PHE A 3 17.07 -7.29 -6.46
CA PHE A 3 15.63 -7.50 -6.26
C PHE A 3 15.13 -6.96 -4.92
N TYR A 4 16.04 -6.61 -4.00
CA TYR A 4 15.64 -6.03 -2.71
C TYR A 4 14.91 -4.71 -2.94
N LYS A 5 15.23 -3.96 -4.00
CA LYS A 5 14.56 -2.69 -4.36
C LYS A 5 13.03 -2.78 -4.44
N TYR A 6 12.47 -3.95 -4.73
CA TYR A 6 11.03 -4.17 -4.81
C TYR A 6 10.35 -4.33 -3.44
N ILE A 7 11.13 -4.57 -2.38
CA ILE A 7 10.65 -4.60 -1.01
C ILE A 7 10.60 -3.16 -0.47
N ARG A 8 9.40 -2.68 -0.16
CA ARG A 8 9.20 -1.29 0.27
C ARG A 8 9.85 -1.01 1.63
N SER A 9 9.73 -1.96 2.55
CA SER A 9 10.33 -1.86 3.88
C SER A 9 11.86 -1.74 3.83
N ARG A 10 12.39 -0.63 4.35
CA ARG A 10 13.83 -0.44 4.52
C ARG A 10 14.44 -1.40 5.55
N ASP A 11 13.66 -1.80 6.56
CA ASP A 11 14.14 -2.65 7.65
C ASP A 11 14.27 -4.10 7.18
N ILE A 12 13.30 -4.58 6.39
CA ILE A 12 13.36 -5.91 5.78
C ILE A 12 14.45 -5.95 4.71
N ARG A 13 14.54 -4.95 3.81
CA ARG A 13 15.63 -4.88 2.82
C ARG A 13 17.00 -5.00 3.48
N LYS A 14 17.28 -4.11 4.45
CA LYS A 14 18.55 -4.11 5.16
C LYS A 14 18.83 -5.45 5.84
N TYR A 15 17.81 -6.06 6.44
CA TYR A 15 17.95 -7.36 7.09
C TYR A 15 18.31 -8.46 6.08
N LEU A 16 17.54 -8.59 5.00
CA LEU A 16 17.78 -9.59 3.97
C LEU A 16 19.14 -9.41 3.27
N GLU A 17 19.53 -8.16 3.00
CA GLU A 17 20.86 -7.82 2.46
C GLU A 17 21.98 -8.23 3.43
N THR A 18 21.82 -7.95 4.73
CA THR A 18 22.81 -8.29 5.76
C THR A 18 22.97 -9.80 5.92
N GLU A 19 21.87 -10.55 5.84
CA GLU A 19 21.86 -12.01 5.89
C GLU A 19 22.31 -12.67 4.56
N GLY A 20 22.52 -11.89 3.50
CA GLY A 20 22.88 -12.40 2.19
C GLY A 20 21.79 -13.31 1.59
N TYR A 21 20.52 -13.01 1.86
CA TYR A 21 19.39 -13.83 1.44
C TYR A 21 19.27 -13.86 -0.09
N SER A 22 19.43 -15.03 -0.70
CA SER A 22 19.26 -15.19 -2.15
C SER A 22 17.83 -15.62 -2.48
N PHE A 23 17.16 -14.82 -3.31
CA PHE A 23 15.84 -15.15 -3.84
C PHE A 23 15.92 -16.30 -4.86
N SER A 24 14.93 -17.18 -4.85
CA SER A 24 14.72 -18.15 -5.92
C SER A 24 14.24 -17.46 -7.21
N PRO A 25 14.26 -18.13 -8.38
CA PRO A 25 13.74 -17.54 -9.63
C PRO A 25 12.29 -17.06 -9.50
N ILE A 26 11.41 -17.90 -8.95
CA ILE A 26 9.99 -17.57 -8.77
C ILE A 26 9.78 -16.43 -7.77
N GLN A 27 10.55 -16.38 -6.67
CA GLN A 27 10.51 -15.27 -5.72
C GLN A 27 10.96 -13.96 -6.37
N SER A 28 12.01 -14.00 -7.20
CA SER A 28 12.53 -12.83 -7.90
C SER A 28 11.51 -12.29 -8.89
N ALA A 29 10.89 -13.17 -9.68
CA ALA A 29 9.85 -12.79 -10.64
C ALA A 29 8.60 -12.23 -9.95
N TRP A 30 8.20 -12.82 -8.81
CA TRP A 30 7.11 -12.32 -7.99
C TRP A 30 7.41 -10.95 -7.37
N LEU A 31 8.64 -10.69 -6.91
CA LEU A 31 9.03 -9.37 -6.41
C LEU A 31 8.91 -8.29 -7.50
N VAL A 32 9.32 -8.60 -8.73
CA VAL A 32 9.13 -7.70 -9.89
C VAL A 32 7.64 -7.46 -10.15
N TRP A 33 6.79 -8.49 -10.05
CA TRP A 33 5.33 -8.37 -10.15
C TRP A 33 4.73 -7.43 -9.10
N MET A 34 5.17 -7.57 -7.84
CA MET A 34 4.74 -6.70 -6.72
C MET A 34 5.22 -5.25 -6.88
N GLY A 35 6.26 -5.04 -7.68
CA GLY A 35 6.85 -3.75 -8.02
C GLY A 35 5.99 -2.84 -8.91
N ARG A 36 4.65 -2.86 -8.82
CA ARG A 36 3.75 -2.13 -9.73
C ARG A 36 3.95 -0.60 -9.74
N THR A 37 4.65 -0.05 -8.77
CA THR A 37 5.01 1.39 -8.73
C THR A 37 6.28 1.72 -9.52
N PHE A 38 7.02 0.71 -9.99
CA PHE A 38 8.20 0.89 -10.85
C PHE A 38 7.78 0.99 -12.32
N PRO A 39 8.56 1.73 -13.14
CA PRO A 39 8.30 1.80 -14.57
C PRO A 39 8.19 0.41 -15.21
N ILE A 40 7.22 0.21 -16.11
CA ILE A 40 7.03 -1.05 -16.85
C ILE A 40 8.34 -1.46 -17.54
N THR A 41 9.04 -0.51 -18.14
CA THR A 41 10.32 -0.76 -18.81
C THR A 41 11.39 -1.31 -17.87
N GLU A 42 11.43 -0.86 -16.62
CA GLU A 42 12.34 -1.39 -15.60
C GLU A 42 11.92 -2.81 -15.19
N ARG A 43 10.63 -3.05 -14.95
CA ARG A 43 10.10 -4.39 -14.66
C ARG A 43 10.40 -5.38 -15.77
N HIS A 44 10.17 -5.00 -17.03
CA HIS A 44 10.48 -5.81 -18.21
C HIS A 44 11.96 -6.15 -18.30
N ASN A 45 12.85 -5.19 -18.04
CA ASN A 45 14.29 -5.44 -18.06
C ASN A 45 14.72 -6.41 -16.96
N ASP A 46 14.15 -6.29 -15.76
CA ASP A 46 14.48 -7.18 -14.64
C ASP A 46 13.94 -8.60 -14.87
N TRP A 47 12.74 -8.74 -15.43
CA TRP A 47 12.20 -10.03 -15.86
C TRP A 47 13.00 -10.66 -17.01
N LYS A 48 13.41 -9.88 -18.02
CA LYS A 48 14.31 -10.34 -19.10
C LYS A 48 15.64 -10.81 -18.50
N TRP A 49 16.18 -10.08 -17.51
CA TRP A 49 17.37 -10.51 -16.79
C TRP A 49 17.16 -11.84 -16.05
N ILE A 50 16.01 -12.07 -15.42
CA ILE A 50 15.66 -13.35 -14.78
C ILE A 50 15.72 -14.48 -15.81
N ILE A 51 15.06 -14.30 -16.97
CA ILE A 51 15.05 -15.30 -18.05
C ILE A 51 16.48 -15.65 -18.52
N ASP A 52 17.33 -14.64 -18.64
CA ASP A 52 18.69 -14.82 -19.18
C ASP A 52 19.70 -15.37 -18.15
N ASN A 53 19.47 -15.15 -16.85
CA ASN A 53 20.50 -15.35 -15.82
C ASN A 53 20.09 -16.30 -14.68
N MET A 54 18.80 -16.62 -14.53
CA MET A 54 18.31 -17.55 -13.52
C MET A 54 17.85 -18.86 -14.17
N PRO A 55 17.90 -20.00 -13.44
CA PRO A 55 17.37 -21.26 -13.96
C PRO A 55 15.85 -21.17 -14.10
N ASP A 56 15.34 -21.73 -15.19
CA ASP A 56 13.89 -21.92 -15.35
C ASP A 56 13.37 -22.92 -14.32
N CYS A 57 12.13 -22.75 -13.90
CA CYS A 57 11.46 -23.62 -12.95
C CYS A 57 9.95 -23.68 -13.22
N GLU A 58 9.29 -24.69 -12.68
CA GLU A 58 7.83 -24.77 -12.70
C GLU A 58 7.21 -23.72 -11.76
N VAL A 59 6.04 -23.22 -12.13
CA VAL A 59 5.16 -22.42 -11.28
C VAL A 59 4.05 -23.37 -10.81
N PRO A 60 4.03 -23.73 -9.51
CA PRO A 60 3.08 -24.72 -9.01
C PRO A 60 1.66 -24.17 -9.05
N GLU A 61 0.70 -25.06 -9.30
CA GLU A 61 -0.73 -24.75 -9.15
C GLU A 61 -1.03 -24.40 -7.69
N ARG A 62 -1.74 -23.29 -7.48
CA ARG A 62 -2.22 -22.84 -6.17
C ARG A 62 -3.61 -22.22 -6.34
N PRO A 63 -4.40 -22.03 -5.29
CA PRO A 63 -5.57 -21.17 -5.38
C PRO A 63 -5.15 -19.81 -5.97
N ASN A 64 -5.87 -19.34 -6.99
CA ASN A 64 -5.55 -18.11 -7.72
C ASN A 64 -4.19 -18.14 -8.45
N CYS A 65 -3.64 -19.32 -8.74
CA CYS A 65 -2.51 -19.49 -9.66
C CYS A 65 -2.62 -20.79 -10.45
N GLU A 66 -2.70 -20.68 -11.77
CA GLU A 66 -2.62 -21.84 -12.64
C GLU A 66 -1.21 -22.45 -12.64
N TYR A 67 -1.14 -23.73 -13.01
CA TYR A 67 0.14 -24.38 -13.23
C TYR A 67 0.83 -23.85 -14.49
N TRP A 68 2.11 -23.49 -14.37
CA TRP A 68 2.97 -23.25 -15.53
C TRP A 68 4.19 -24.16 -15.48
N SER A 69 4.45 -24.86 -16.58
CA SER A 69 5.65 -25.72 -16.70
C SER A 69 6.96 -24.94 -16.79
N SER A 70 6.89 -23.62 -16.98
CA SER A 70 8.04 -22.74 -17.16
C SER A 70 7.71 -21.33 -16.66
N LEU A 71 8.46 -20.89 -15.65
CA LEU A 71 8.46 -19.52 -15.16
C LEU A 71 8.87 -18.56 -16.26
N HIS A 72 9.88 -18.93 -17.06
CA HIS A 72 10.36 -18.09 -18.16
C HIS A 72 9.27 -17.86 -19.19
N LYS A 73 8.46 -18.89 -19.48
CA LYS A 73 7.30 -18.77 -20.37
C LYS A 73 6.24 -17.84 -19.77
N LEU A 74 5.82 -18.06 -18.51
CA LEU A 74 4.84 -17.19 -17.85
C LEU A 74 5.24 -15.72 -17.94
N VAL A 75 6.48 -15.41 -17.53
CA VAL A 75 7.01 -14.05 -17.54
C VAL A 75 7.09 -13.48 -18.95
N SER A 76 7.49 -14.27 -19.94
CA SER A 76 7.54 -13.82 -21.34
C SER A 76 6.16 -13.48 -21.90
N GLU A 77 5.12 -14.26 -21.56
CA GLU A 77 3.74 -13.97 -21.98
C GLU A 77 3.21 -12.68 -21.32
N ILE A 78 3.54 -12.44 -20.04
CA ILE A 78 3.16 -11.18 -19.36
C ILE A 78 3.84 -9.97 -20.02
N ILE A 79 5.15 -10.04 -20.27
CA ILE A 79 5.89 -8.97 -20.96
C ILE A 79 5.25 -8.69 -22.31
N LYS A 80 4.99 -9.74 -23.09
CA LYS A 80 4.41 -9.62 -24.42
C LYS A 80 3.02 -8.98 -24.37
N PHE A 81 2.17 -9.40 -23.43
CA PHE A 81 0.86 -8.79 -23.24
C PHE A 81 0.97 -7.28 -22.94
N GLU A 82 1.87 -6.88 -22.02
CA GLU A 82 2.08 -5.47 -21.69
C GLU A 82 2.65 -4.69 -22.90
N GLU A 83 3.60 -5.25 -23.65
CA GLU A 83 4.16 -4.67 -24.89
C GLU A 83 3.08 -4.48 -25.97
N ASP A 84 2.26 -5.51 -26.24
CA ASP A 84 1.16 -5.47 -27.20
C ASP A 84 0.12 -4.39 -26.81
N CYS A 85 -0.21 -4.28 -25.51
CA CYS A 85 -1.09 -3.23 -25.01
C CYS A 85 -0.50 -1.84 -25.20
N ILE A 86 0.81 -1.66 -24.99
CA ILE A 86 1.50 -0.38 -25.18
C ILE A 86 1.46 0.02 -26.65
N GLU A 87 1.71 -0.91 -27.56
CA GLU A 87 1.64 -0.66 -28.99
C GLU A 87 0.23 -0.24 -29.42
N LEU A 88 -0.80 -0.95 -28.95
CA LEU A 88 -2.20 -0.61 -29.21
C LEU A 88 -2.56 0.76 -28.60
N PHE A 89 -2.10 1.05 -27.38
CA PHE A 89 -2.32 2.34 -26.73
C PHE A 89 -1.71 3.49 -27.53
N MET A 90 -0.52 3.31 -28.10
CA MET A 90 0.20 4.37 -28.83
C MET A 90 -0.20 4.47 -30.32
N ALA A 91 -0.88 3.45 -30.86
CA ALA A 91 -1.32 3.44 -32.26
C ALA A 91 -2.29 4.60 -32.56
N LYS A 92 -2.08 5.25 -33.71
CA LYS A 92 -2.97 6.33 -34.21
C LYS A 92 -4.15 5.72 -34.95
N GLU A 93 -5.35 5.90 -34.41
CA GLU A 93 -6.60 5.39 -34.98
C GLU A 93 -7.66 6.48 -35.00
N GLU A 94 -8.30 6.68 -36.14
CA GLU A 94 -9.22 7.80 -36.38
C GLU A 94 -10.47 7.77 -35.48
N SER A 95 -10.87 6.58 -35.02
CA SER A 95 -12.04 6.37 -34.15
C SER A 95 -11.64 6.17 -32.68
N SER A 96 -10.61 6.86 -32.21
CA SER A 96 -10.18 6.81 -30.81
C SER A 96 -9.95 8.20 -30.22
N ILE A 97 -10.21 8.34 -28.92
CA ILE A 97 -9.92 9.55 -28.16
C ILE A 97 -9.09 9.20 -26.93
N TYR A 98 -8.35 10.18 -26.42
CA TYR A 98 -7.65 10.08 -25.15
C TYR A 98 -8.34 10.97 -24.13
N SER A 99 -8.43 10.50 -22.90
CA SER A 99 -8.90 11.26 -21.75
C SER A 99 -8.00 10.92 -20.56
N TYR A 100 -8.11 11.67 -19.46
CA TYR A 100 -7.33 11.37 -18.27
C TYR A 100 -8.10 11.64 -16.99
N GLN A 101 -7.63 11.02 -15.92
CA GLN A 101 -7.96 11.36 -14.54
C GLN A 101 -6.68 11.32 -13.71
N TYR A 102 -6.70 11.92 -12.53
CA TYR A 102 -5.56 11.90 -11.63
C TYR A 102 -5.99 11.81 -10.17
N LYS A 103 -5.09 11.33 -9.34
CA LYS A 103 -5.27 11.23 -7.90
C LYS A 103 -4.06 11.86 -7.21
N CYS A 104 -4.29 12.84 -6.33
CA CYS A 104 -3.23 13.42 -5.51
C CYS A 104 -3.02 12.56 -4.26
N ASP A 105 -1.83 12.66 -3.68
CA ASP A 105 -1.59 12.03 -2.38
C ASP A 105 -2.57 12.56 -1.32
N GLY A 106 -3.19 11.65 -0.57
CA GLY A 106 -4.23 11.95 0.40
C GLY A 106 -5.66 12.13 -0.16
N ASP A 107 -5.86 12.15 -1.48
CA ASP A 107 -7.21 12.21 -2.05
C ASP A 107 -7.97 10.89 -1.78
N LEU A 108 -9.25 11.00 -1.42
CA LEU A 108 -10.12 9.84 -1.29
C LEU A 108 -10.52 9.29 -2.67
N ASP A 109 -10.74 10.19 -3.64
CA ASP A 109 -11.29 9.89 -4.96
C ASP A 109 -10.43 10.45 -6.11
N TRP A 110 -10.71 9.99 -7.33
CA TRP A 110 -10.10 10.51 -8.54
C TRP A 110 -10.69 11.88 -8.94
N THR A 111 -9.87 12.73 -9.55
CA THR A 111 -10.26 14.03 -10.12
C THR A 111 -10.27 13.95 -11.65
N GLU A 112 -11.06 14.81 -12.30
CA GLU A 112 -11.31 14.90 -13.75
C GLU A 112 -12.07 13.72 -14.38
N CYS A 113 -12.16 12.54 -13.74
CA CYS A 113 -13.07 11.43 -14.10
C CYS A 113 -13.21 11.15 -15.63
N PHE A 114 -12.15 11.37 -16.41
CA PHE A 114 -12.14 11.26 -17.87
C PHE A 114 -13.06 12.22 -18.64
N GLU A 115 -13.36 13.41 -18.11
CA GLU A 115 -14.28 14.38 -18.72
C GLU A 115 -13.71 15.06 -20.00
N ASN A 116 -12.37 15.18 -20.09
CA ASN A 116 -11.70 15.80 -21.22
C ASN A 116 -11.44 14.83 -22.37
N ALA A 117 -11.63 15.27 -23.62
CA ALA A 117 -11.39 14.46 -24.82
C ALA A 117 -10.31 15.06 -25.74
N PHE A 118 -9.28 14.27 -26.03
CA PHE A 118 -8.14 14.64 -26.87
C PHE A 118 -8.03 13.70 -28.07
N SER A 119 -7.70 14.25 -29.24
CA SER A 119 -7.54 13.47 -30.49
C SER A 119 -6.20 12.73 -30.60
N SER A 120 -5.28 12.94 -29.67
CA SER A 120 -4.00 12.23 -29.64
C SER A 120 -3.40 12.20 -28.24
N PHE A 121 -2.55 11.21 -27.99
CA PHE A 121 -1.76 11.10 -26.77
C PHE A 121 -0.97 12.38 -26.46
N ASP A 122 -0.27 12.94 -27.46
CA ASP A 122 0.52 14.17 -27.30
C ASP A 122 -0.32 15.38 -26.85
N LYS A 123 -1.60 15.46 -27.26
CA LYS A 123 -2.48 16.54 -26.81
C LYS A 123 -2.94 16.29 -25.37
N CYS A 124 -3.28 15.03 -25.06
CA CYS A 124 -3.69 14.63 -23.72
C CYS A 124 -2.58 14.88 -22.69
N ILE A 125 -1.36 14.41 -22.97
CA ILE A 125 -0.21 14.59 -22.06
C ILE A 125 0.14 16.06 -21.84
N ASN A 126 -0.05 16.91 -22.86
CA ASN A 126 0.15 18.36 -22.72
C ASN A 126 -0.96 19.00 -21.88
N GLY A 127 -2.21 18.52 -21.99
CA GLY A 127 -3.30 18.88 -21.10
C GLY A 127 -2.97 18.58 -19.65
N VAL A 128 -2.59 17.32 -19.37
CA VAL A 128 -2.14 16.86 -18.04
C VAL A 128 -1.04 17.78 -17.49
N LYS A 129 0.02 18.04 -18.27
CA LYS A 129 1.14 18.90 -17.84
C LYS A 129 0.75 20.36 -17.61
N SER A 130 -0.27 20.85 -18.31
CA SER A 130 -0.74 22.23 -18.15
C SER A 130 -1.60 22.42 -16.89
N GLU A 131 -2.35 21.39 -16.50
CA GLU A 131 -3.22 21.41 -15.32
C GLU A 131 -2.51 20.95 -14.05
N LEU A 132 -1.53 20.05 -14.18
CA LEU A 132 -0.80 19.43 -13.08
C LEU A 132 0.71 19.73 -13.19
N PRO A 133 1.15 20.94 -12.78
CA PRO A 133 2.55 21.34 -12.87
C PRO A 133 3.45 20.69 -11.80
N GLU A 134 2.87 20.11 -10.74
CA GLU A 134 3.60 19.46 -9.64
C GLU A 134 3.34 17.94 -9.57
N TYR A 135 4.42 17.21 -9.28
CA TYR A 135 4.62 15.79 -9.56
C TYR A 135 4.42 14.88 -8.33
N ASP A 136 3.32 15.05 -7.59
CA ASP A 136 2.94 14.17 -6.46
C ASP A 136 1.57 13.50 -6.71
N LYS A 137 1.36 13.02 -7.95
CA LYS A 137 0.08 12.48 -8.40
C LYS A 137 0.26 11.21 -9.22
N ILE A 138 -0.71 10.30 -9.12
CA ILE A 138 -0.88 9.21 -10.09
C ILE A 138 -1.81 9.72 -11.18
N VAL A 139 -1.45 9.49 -12.44
CA VAL A 139 -2.24 9.90 -13.60
C VAL A 139 -2.63 8.67 -14.39
N GLU A 140 -3.91 8.55 -14.70
CA GLU A 140 -4.41 7.54 -15.62
C GLU A 140 -4.82 8.21 -16.92
N ILE A 141 -4.27 7.73 -18.03
CA ILE A 141 -4.67 8.15 -19.38
C ILE A 141 -5.40 6.98 -20.02
N ARG A 142 -6.64 7.24 -20.44
CA ARG A 142 -7.49 6.27 -21.12
C ARG A 142 -7.51 6.58 -22.61
N LYS A 143 -7.24 5.59 -23.45
CA LYS A 143 -7.59 5.58 -24.87
C LYS A 143 -8.91 4.87 -25.03
N THR A 144 -9.96 5.56 -25.47
CA THR A 144 -11.29 5.01 -25.69
C THR A 144 -11.58 4.91 -27.18
N TYR A 145 -12.10 3.76 -27.60
CA TYR A 145 -12.57 3.52 -28.95
C TYR A 145 -14.05 3.93 -29.07
N ILE A 146 -14.33 4.77 -30.07
CA ILE A 146 -15.67 5.31 -30.31
C ILE A 146 -16.60 4.16 -30.72
N ASP A 147 -17.84 4.21 -30.26
CA ASP A 147 -18.94 3.27 -30.53
C ASP A 147 -18.79 1.84 -29.96
N THR A 148 -17.59 1.42 -29.54
CA THR A 148 -17.36 0.06 -28.98
C THR A 148 -17.34 0.02 -27.46
N ASN A 149 -17.15 1.18 -26.80
CA ASN A 149 -16.83 1.28 -25.37
C ASN A 149 -15.58 0.49 -24.94
N GLU A 150 -14.77 0.05 -25.90
CA GLU A 150 -13.47 -0.55 -25.60
C GLU A 150 -12.48 0.55 -25.20
N PHE A 151 -11.61 0.25 -24.26
CA PHE A 151 -10.58 1.17 -23.83
C PHE A 151 -9.28 0.48 -23.44
N ILE A 152 -8.21 1.26 -23.46
CA ILE A 152 -6.92 0.91 -22.89
C ILE A 152 -6.57 1.98 -21.87
N LEU A 153 -6.22 1.58 -20.66
CA LEU A 153 -5.85 2.45 -19.56
C LEU A 153 -4.35 2.34 -19.32
N ALA A 154 -3.68 3.48 -19.28
CA ALA A 154 -2.26 3.58 -18.99
C ALA A 154 -2.08 4.40 -17.71
N GLU A 155 -1.46 3.80 -16.70
CA GLU A 155 -1.18 4.43 -15.40
C GLU A 155 0.26 4.95 -15.37
N TYR A 156 0.42 6.20 -14.96
CA TYR A 156 1.68 6.90 -14.88
C TYR A 156 1.98 7.30 -13.44
N ASN A 157 3.22 7.10 -13.03
CA ASN A 157 3.69 7.60 -11.75
C ASN A 157 3.84 9.13 -11.78
N SER A 158 4.25 9.66 -10.64
CA SER A 158 4.39 11.09 -10.44
C SER A 158 5.47 11.73 -11.34
N LYS A 159 6.39 10.96 -11.91
CA LYS A 159 7.39 11.41 -12.89
C LYS A 159 6.94 11.26 -14.35
N MET A 160 5.67 10.90 -14.58
CA MET A 160 5.11 10.55 -15.89
C MET A 160 5.80 9.36 -16.56
N GLU A 161 6.30 8.42 -15.76
CA GLU A 161 6.79 7.13 -16.25
C GLU A 161 5.62 6.12 -16.21
N LEU A 162 5.44 5.36 -17.30
CA LEU A 162 4.39 4.34 -17.39
C LEU A 162 4.67 3.22 -16.38
N ILE A 163 3.73 2.95 -15.48
CA ILE A 163 3.85 1.94 -14.42
C ILE A 163 2.85 0.78 -14.56
N GLY A 164 1.68 1.04 -15.18
CA GLY A 164 0.63 0.06 -15.40
C GLY A 164 -0.05 0.23 -16.75
N ILE A 165 -0.52 -0.87 -17.35
CA ILE A 165 -1.34 -0.85 -18.56
C ILE A 165 -2.36 -1.98 -18.54
N GLU A 166 -3.59 -1.69 -18.92
CA GLU A 166 -4.67 -2.66 -19.02
C GLU A 166 -5.61 -2.31 -20.19
N LYS A 167 -6.28 -3.31 -20.74
CA LYS A 167 -7.29 -3.13 -21.79
C LYS A 167 -8.63 -3.74 -21.37
N SER A 168 -9.73 -3.18 -21.84
CA SER A 168 -11.07 -3.64 -21.45
C SER A 168 -11.52 -4.93 -22.18
N ASN A 169 -10.97 -5.18 -23.36
CA ASN A 169 -11.32 -6.30 -24.24
C ASN A 169 -10.31 -7.46 -24.12
N MET A 170 -10.02 -7.88 -22.88
CA MET A 170 -9.18 -9.04 -22.63
C MET A 170 -9.89 -10.34 -22.99
N THR A 171 -9.15 -11.32 -23.54
CA THR A 171 -9.61 -12.70 -23.64
C THR A 171 -9.60 -13.36 -22.27
N ASN A 172 -10.29 -14.50 -22.11
CA ASN A 172 -10.21 -15.27 -20.86
C ASN A 172 -8.76 -15.67 -20.55
N ASP A 173 -8.00 -16.13 -21.55
CA ASP A 173 -6.60 -16.51 -21.37
C ASP A 173 -5.73 -15.33 -20.89
N GLU A 174 -6.00 -14.11 -21.35
CA GLU A 174 -5.30 -12.89 -20.89
C GLU A 174 -5.70 -12.52 -19.45
N ILE A 175 -6.98 -12.68 -19.10
CA ILE A 175 -7.47 -12.47 -17.74
C ILE A 175 -6.81 -13.49 -16.80
N ASP A 176 -6.79 -14.76 -17.18
CA ASP A 176 -6.20 -15.85 -16.39
C ASP A 176 -4.68 -15.65 -16.27
N LEU A 177 -3.99 -15.20 -17.33
CA LEU A 177 -2.56 -14.86 -17.29
C LEU A 177 -2.24 -13.81 -16.21
N LEU A 178 -3.07 -12.78 -16.05
CA LEU A 178 -2.81 -11.69 -15.11
C LEU A 178 -3.36 -11.97 -13.71
N SER A 179 -4.50 -12.65 -13.59
CA SER A 179 -5.22 -12.86 -12.32
C SER A 179 -4.96 -14.22 -11.68
N LEU A 180 -4.56 -15.22 -12.47
CA LEU A 180 -4.24 -16.58 -12.01
C LEU A 180 -2.75 -16.89 -12.20
N SER A 181 -1.89 -15.94 -11.87
CA SER A 181 -0.43 -16.12 -11.90
C SER A 181 0.23 -15.73 -10.57
N PHE A 182 0.91 -14.60 -10.51
CA PHE A 182 1.68 -14.19 -9.34
C PHE A 182 0.80 -13.78 -8.15
N ASP A 183 -0.47 -13.43 -8.37
CA ASP A 183 -1.40 -13.07 -7.28
C ASP A 183 -1.70 -14.28 -6.37
N GLY A 184 -1.73 -15.51 -6.89
CA GLY A 184 -1.87 -16.75 -6.12
C GLY A 184 -0.61 -17.23 -5.38
N MET A 185 0.49 -16.48 -5.49
CA MET A 185 1.73 -16.83 -4.82
C MET A 185 1.74 -16.39 -3.37
N TRP A 186 2.33 -17.22 -2.52
CA TRP A 186 2.55 -16.90 -1.10
C TRP A 186 3.95 -17.35 -0.71
N PHE A 187 4.69 -16.48 -0.03
CA PHE A 187 6.05 -16.75 0.40
C PHE A 187 6.24 -16.41 1.88
N ASP A 188 7.16 -17.14 2.51
CA ASP A 188 7.60 -16.96 3.89
C ASP A 188 9.04 -16.44 3.89
N PHE A 189 9.18 -15.14 3.62
CA PHE A 189 10.44 -14.43 3.69
C PHE A 189 10.85 -14.20 5.14
N PRO A 190 12.14 -14.32 5.47
CA PRO A 190 12.61 -14.00 6.82
C PRO A 190 12.53 -12.48 7.05
N ILE A 191 12.15 -12.08 8.26
CA ILE A 191 11.96 -10.68 8.66
C ILE A 191 12.63 -10.41 10.01
N PRO A 192 13.11 -9.17 10.27
CA PRO A 192 13.85 -8.83 11.48
C PRO A 192 12.96 -8.66 12.73
N PHE A 193 11.65 -8.75 12.58
CA PHE A 193 10.70 -8.43 13.63
C PHE A 193 10.40 -9.60 14.56
N LYS A 194 9.91 -9.26 15.76
CA LYS A 194 9.36 -10.21 16.72
C LYS A 194 8.05 -9.69 17.30
N LYS A 195 7.28 -10.61 17.88
CA LYS A 195 6.08 -10.28 18.66
C LYS A 195 6.42 -9.26 19.75
N GLY A 196 5.63 -8.18 19.82
CA GLY A 196 5.82 -7.07 20.74
C GLY A 196 6.60 -5.89 20.17
N ASP A 197 7.23 -6.02 18.99
CA ASP A 197 7.83 -4.87 18.31
C ASP A 197 6.74 -3.87 17.89
N ILE A 198 7.06 -2.57 17.94
CA ILE A 198 6.17 -1.52 17.44
C ILE A 198 6.60 -1.14 16.03
N VAL A 199 5.68 -1.35 15.10
CA VAL A 199 5.92 -1.28 13.67
C VAL A 199 4.86 -0.42 13.01
N LYS A 200 5.08 -0.06 11.75
CA LYS A 200 4.11 0.56 10.86
C LYS A 200 4.26 0.00 9.45
N SER A 201 3.28 0.23 8.59
CA SER A 201 3.41 -0.10 7.17
C SER A 201 4.29 0.94 6.43
N ALA A 202 5.07 0.47 5.47
CA ALA A 202 5.86 1.28 4.54
C ALA A 202 5.00 1.83 3.38
N SER A 203 3.84 1.24 3.13
CA SER A 203 2.88 1.68 2.11
C SER A 203 1.45 1.66 2.59
N TYR A 204 0.65 2.50 1.96
CA TYR A 204 -0.79 2.51 2.15
C TYR A 204 -1.42 1.30 1.45
N ASN A 205 -1.71 0.24 2.19
CA ASN A 205 -2.45 -0.92 1.66
C ASN A 205 -3.82 -1.00 2.35
N TRP A 206 -4.84 -1.32 1.56
CA TRP A 206 -6.17 -1.73 2.01
C TRP A 206 -6.92 -0.65 2.83
N GLY A 207 -6.61 0.63 2.60
CA GLY A 207 -7.23 1.73 3.35
C GLY A 207 -6.80 1.80 4.81
N ARG A 208 -5.73 1.10 5.20
CA ARG A 208 -5.24 1.02 6.58
C ARG A 208 -4.02 1.92 6.73
N SER A 209 -4.09 2.80 7.71
CA SER A 209 -3.23 3.97 7.87
C SER A 209 -1.77 3.61 8.17
N PHE A 210 -0.87 4.58 7.95
CA PHE A 210 0.53 4.55 8.40
C PHE A 210 0.70 4.56 9.93
N GLU A 211 -0.39 4.34 10.67
CA GLU A 211 -0.39 4.40 12.13
C GLU A 211 0.43 3.24 12.70
N PRO A 212 1.22 3.52 13.75
CA PRO A 212 1.97 2.47 14.41
C PRO A 212 1.07 1.48 15.13
N PHE A 213 1.51 0.24 15.20
CA PHE A 213 0.85 -0.83 15.92
C PHE A 213 1.86 -1.76 16.58
N VAL A 214 1.43 -2.48 17.61
CA VAL A 214 2.23 -3.53 18.24
C VAL A 214 2.05 -4.83 17.47
N LEU A 215 3.11 -5.37 16.90
CA LEU A 215 3.10 -6.61 16.13
C LEU A 215 2.79 -7.81 17.02
N LEU A 216 1.76 -8.58 16.67
CA LEU A 216 1.41 -9.81 17.39
C LEU A 216 1.85 -11.04 16.64
N ASN A 217 1.59 -11.07 15.33
CA ASN A 217 1.91 -12.21 14.50
C ASN A 217 1.99 -11.81 13.02
N THR A 218 2.54 -12.71 12.22
CA THR A 218 2.35 -12.74 10.77
C THR A 218 1.65 -14.03 10.39
N ASN A 219 0.99 -14.07 9.23
CA ASN A 219 0.38 -15.30 8.74
C ASN A 219 1.41 -16.46 8.65
N PRO A 220 2.63 -16.29 8.08
CA PRO A 220 3.64 -17.35 8.12
C PRO A 220 3.97 -17.86 9.53
N TRP A 221 4.09 -16.97 10.52
CA TRP A 221 4.34 -17.37 11.91
C TRP A 221 3.16 -18.17 12.49
N MET A 222 1.92 -17.73 12.25
CA MET A 222 0.71 -18.46 12.68
C MET A 222 0.65 -19.86 12.09
N LYS A 223 0.97 -20.02 10.81
CA LYS A 223 0.98 -21.31 10.12
C LYS A 223 2.05 -22.24 10.71
N LYS A 224 3.26 -21.73 10.97
CA LYS A 224 4.33 -22.48 11.64
C LYS A 224 3.95 -22.90 13.06
N GLU A 225 3.40 -21.99 13.87
CA GLU A 225 2.96 -22.29 15.23
C GLU A 225 1.85 -23.37 15.24
N ARG A 226 0.88 -23.26 14.34
CA ARG A 226 -0.17 -24.27 14.17
C ARG A 226 0.40 -25.62 13.76
N ALA A 227 1.39 -25.64 12.87
CA ALA A 227 2.05 -26.86 12.43
C ALA A 227 2.77 -27.55 13.60
N LEU A 228 3.44 -26.80 14.47
CA LEU A 228 4.07 -27.33 15.67
C LEU A 228 3.04 -27.95 16.64
N LYS A 229 1.85 -27.35 16.78
CA LYS A 229 0.79 -27.87 17.66
C LYS A 229 0.04 -29.07 17.10
N THR A 230 -0.15 -29.12 15.78
CA THR A 230 -1.05 -30.08 15.12
C THR A 230 -0.34 -31.14 14.29
N GLY A 231 0.96 -30.98 14.04
CA GLY A 231 1.74 -31.79 13.11
C GLY A 231 1.39 -31.58 11.64
N ARG A 232 0.55 -30.58 11.31
CA ARG A 232 0.10 -30.29 9.94
C ARG A 232 0.45 -28.87 9.54
N TYR A 233 1.33 -28.75 8.54
CA TYR A 233 1.64 -27.47 7.91
C TYR A 233 0.66 -27.19 6.76
N THR A 234 0.27 -25.93 6.65
CA THR A 234 -0.54 -25.41 5.54
C THR A 234 0.07 -24.08 5.13
N GLU A 235 0.23 -23.86 3.83
CA GLU A 235 0.67 -22.57 3.33
C GLU A 235 -0.45 -21.52 3.36
N GLY A 236 -0.13 -20.27 3.05
CA GLY A 236 -1.13 -19.26 2.68
C GLY A 236 -1.73 -19.55 1.31
N CYS A 237 -2.96 -19.09 1.12
CA CYS A 237 -3.74 -19.24 -0.10
C CYS A 237 -3.08 -18.49 -1.26
N ASP A 238 -2.94 -17.19 -1.12
CA ASP A 238 -2.45 -16.26 -2.14
C ASP A 238 -1.67 -15.09 -1.51
N SER A 239 -1.35 -14.06 -2.29
CA SER A 239 -0.56 -12.92 -1.82
C SER A 239 -1.27 -12.13 -0.70
N SER A 240 -2.61 -12.15 -0.65
CA SER A 240 -3.39 -11.47 0.40
C SER A 240 -3.20 -12.10 1.79
N ASP A 241 -2.78 -13.37 1.82
CA ASP A 241 -2.40 -14.09 3.03
C ASP A 241 -0.98 -13.73 3.52
N MET A 242 -0.22 -12.89 2.83
CA MET A 242 1.09 -12.40 3.29
C MET A 242 0.96 -11.24 4.28
N ASN A 243 0.14 -11.41 5.32
CA ASN A 243 -0.22 -10.31 6.20
C ASN A 243 0.39 -10.36 7.61
N ALA A 244 0.40 -9.19 8.26
CA ALA A 244 0.80 -8.95 9.63
C ALA A 244 -0.39 -8.45 10.45
N SER A 245 -0.54 -8.95 11.68
CA SER A 245 -1.62 -8.58 12.60
C SER A 245 -1.06 -7.99 13.89
N GLY A 246 -1.82 -7.08 14.50
CA GLY A 246 -1.36 -6.39 15.69
C GLY A 246 -2.44 -5.66 16.47
N TYR A 247 -2.01 -4.89 17.47
CA TYR A 247 -2.87 -3.95 18.19
C TYR A 247 -2.49 -2.51 17.85
N SER A 248 -3.47 -1.69 17.50
CA SER A 248 -3.28 -0.25 17.25
C SER A 248 -4.27 0.59 18.06
N THR A 249 -4.02 1.89 18.15
CA THR A 249 -4.91 2.89 18.75
C THR A 249 -5.47 3.80 17.68
N GLY A 250 -6.72 4.23 17.81
CA GLY A 250 -7.24 5.36 17.04
C GLY A 250 -7.67 5.09 15.60
N PHE A 251 -7.96 3.84 15.26
CA PHE A 251 -8.58 3.49 13.97
C PHE A 251 -9.96 4.11 13.76
N TYR A 252 -10.68 4.39 14.84
CA TYR A 252 -12.00 5.01 14.77
C TYR A 252 -11.88 6.45 15.29
N GLU A 253 -12.14 7.43 14.43
CA GLU A 253 -12.13 8.86 14.80
C GLU A 253 -13.06 9.15 15.99
N SER A 254 -14.11 8.34 16.16
CA SER A 254 -15.07 8.43 17.27
C SER A 254 -14.53 7.96 18.62
N ASP A 255 -13.50 7.11 18.65
CA ASP A 255 -12.88 6.62 19.89
C ASP A 255 -11.37 6.39 19.73
N PRO A 256 -10.57 7.45 19.91
CA PRO A 256 -9.13 7.39 19.71
C PRO A 256 -8.42 6.58 20.81
N LEU A 257 -9.11 6.21 21.90
CA LEU A 257 -8.59 5.37 22.98
C LEU A 257 -8.86 3.88 22.77
N PHE A 258 -9.69 3.53 21.79
CA PHE A 258 -10.00 2.14 21.47
C PHE A 258 -8.75 1.41 20.95
N ILE A 259 -8.44 0.27 21.57
CA ILE A 259 -7.40 -0.65 21.11
C ILE A 259 -8.05 -1.62 20.15
N ASN A 260 -7.65 -1.54 18.88
CA ASN A 260 -8.19 -2.37 17.81
C ASN A 260 -7.24 -3.52 17.49
N ASP A 261 -7.80 -4.69 17.18
CA ASP A 261 -7.06 -5.87 16.76
C ASP A 261 -7.46 -6.27 15.35
N ASP A 262 -6.50 -6.26 14.43
CA ASP A 262 -6.82 -6.50 13.02
C ASP A 262 -5.57 -6.92 12.21
N VAL A 263 -5.79 -7.29 10.95
CA VAL A 263 -4.78 -7.47 9.90
C VAL A 263 -4.29 -6.11 9.43
N MET A 264 -3.13 -5.67 9.89
CA MET A 264 -2.70 -4.29 9.73
C MET A 264 -2.20 -3.98 8.31
N CYS A 265 -1.38 -4.86 7.73
CA CYS A 265 -0.74 -4.67 6.43
C CYS A 265 -0.12 -5.97 5.90
N ASP A 266 0.47 -5.92 4.71
CA ASP A 266 1.39 -6.96 4.22
C ASP A 266 2.63 -7.01 5.12
N TYR A 267 3.10 -8.21 5.49
CA TYR A 267 4.24 -8.32 6.40
C TYR A 267 5.57 -7.86 5.77
N LEU A 268 5.67 -7.82 4.43
CA LEU A 268 6.83 -7.28 3.71
C LEU A 268 6.86 -5.75 3.69
N ASP A 269 5.77 -5.09 4.08
CA ASP A 269 5.72 -3.64 4.23
C ASP A 269 6.06 -3.19 5.66
N LEU A 270 6.33 -4.11 6.60
CA LEU A 270 6.61 -3.74 7.99
C LEU A 270 7.92 -2.95 8.13
N GLU A 271 7.88 -1.83 8.85
CA GLU A 271 9.04 -1.09 9.32
C GLU A 271 8.95 -0.79 10.82
N TYR A 272 10.10 -0.65 11.49
CA TYR A 272 10.11 -0.15 12.87
C TYR A 272 9.56 1.27 12.92
N TYR A 273 8.60 1.50 13.82
CA TYR A 273 8.15 2.84 14.12
C TYR A 273 9.24 3.59 14.90
N ARG A 274 9.58 4.79 14.42
CA ARG A 274 10.65 5.65 14.99
C ARG A 274 10.15 7.05 15.33
N GLY A 275 8.85 7.28 15.21
CA GLY A 275 8.24 8.56 15.57
C GLY A 275 8.03 8.68 17.08
N GLU A 276 7.55 9.85 17.50
CA GLU A 276 7.11 10.05 18.88
C GLU A 276 5.73 9.42 19.10
N TYR A 277 5.49 8.97 20.33
CA TYR A 277 4.17 8.49 20.73
C TYR A 277 3.40 9.64 21.37
N THR A 278 2.34 10.11 20.70
CA THR A 278 1.54 11.24 21.18
C THR A 278 0.11 10.81 21.50
N GLY A 279 -0.52 11.49 22.46
CA GLY A 279 -1.90 11.19 22.87
C GLY A 279 -2.11 9.69 23.17
N PRO A 280 -3.13 9.05 22.58
CA PRO A 280 -3.42 7.63 22.78
C PRO A 280 -2.34 6.67 22.28
N GLN A 281 -1.52 7.04 21.29
CA GLN A 281 -0.43 6.18 20.81
C GLN A 281 0.59 5.84 21.92
N ARG A 282 0.64 6.62 23.02
CA ARG A 282 1.42 6.29 24.22
C ARG A 282 1.03 4.96 24.86
N LEU A 283 -0.13 4.40 24.52
CA LEU A 283 -0.55 3.06 24.92
C LEU A 283 0.25 1.96 24.20
N LEU A 284 0.78 2.20 23.00
CA LEU A 284 1.49 1.17 22.22
C LEU A 284 2.77 0.67 22.91
N PRO A 285 3.67 1.54 23.44
CA PRO A 285 4.80 1.09 24.27
C PRO A 285 4.38 0.33 25.52
N LEU A 286 3.26 0.71 26.15
CA LEU A 286 2.75 0.04 27.33
C LEU A 286 2.22 -1.36 26.99
N LEU A 287 1.46 -1.48 25.90
CA LEU A 287 0.98 -2.74 25.34
C LEU A 287 2.14 -3.66 24.94
N ALA A 288 3.16 -3.12 24.24
CA ALA A 288 4.35 -3.86 23.84
C ALA A 288 5.06 -4.50 25.04
N LYS A 289 5.24 -3.75 26.14
CA LYS A 289 5.82 -4.27 27.39
C LYS A 289 4.97 -5.36 28.02
N GLN A 290 3.64 -5.20 28.02
CA GLN A 290 2.75 -6.21 28.55
C GLN A 290 2.82 -7.51 27.71
N ILE A 291 2.81 -7.39 26.38
CA ILE A 291 2.85 -8.51 25.43
C ILE A 291 4.16 -9.29 25.52
N THR A 292 5.27 -8.58 25.76
CA THR A 292 6.60 -9.17 25.95
C THR A 292 6.83 -9.71 27.36
N GLY A 293 5.92 -9.43 28.30
CA GLY A 293 6.00 -9.86 29.70
C GLY A 293 6.95 -9.01 30.56
N GLU A 294 7.36 -7.84 30.09
CA GLU A 294 8.15 -6.88 30.87
C GLU A 294 7.36 -6.24 32.01
N ILE A 295 6.03 -6.14 31.86
CA ILE A 295 5.11 -5.66 32.89
C ILE A 295 3.91 -6.60 33.03
N ASP A 296 3.31 -6.63 34.21
CA ASP A 296 2.09 -7.39 34.46
C ASP A 296 0.81 -6.62 34.09
N ILE A 297 -0.34 -7.28 34.24
CA ILE A 297 -1.64 -6.71 33.92
C ILE A 297 -2.03 -5.53 34.84
N TRP A 298 -1.53 -5.49 36.08
CA TRP A 298 -1.81 -4.42 37.03
C TRP A 298 -1.00 -3.17 36.69
N GLU A 299 0.27 -3.33 36.37
CA GLU A 299 1.15 -2.28 35.88
C GLU A 299 0.62 -1.69 34.57
N TYR A 300 0.19 -2.55 33.63
CA TYR A 300 -0.50 -2.12 32.41
C TYR A 300 -1.76 -1.30 32.73
N THR A 301 -2.63 -1.80 33.62
CA THR A 301 -3.88 -1.13 33.97
C THR A 301 -3.64 0.25 34.59
N TYR A 302 -2.61 0.38 35.43
CA TYR A 302 -2.23 1.65 36.03
C TYR A 302 -1.75 2.65 34.96
N GLY A 303 -0.82 2.23 34.10
CA GLY A 303 -0.30 3.07 33.01
C GLY A 303 -1.39 3.49 32.03
N TYR A 304 -2.30 2.57 31.67
CA TYR A 304 -3.44 2.84 30.79
C TYR A 304 -4.31 3.95 31.37
N ARG A 305 -4.70 3.83 32.64
CA ARG A 305 -5.54 4.84 33.31
C ARG A 305 -4.87 6.20 33.35
N GLN A 306 -3.57 6.25 33.59
CA GLN A 306 -2.82 7.50 33.59
C GLN A 306 -2.86 8.18 32.21
N ILE A 307 -2.51 7.44 31.15
CA ILE A 307 -2.47 7.98 29.78
C ILE A 307 -3.86 8.45 29.34
N VAL A 308 -4.90 7.65 29.59
CA VAL A 308 -6.30 8.00 29.28
C VAL A 308 -6.71 9.26 30.03
N SER A 309 -6.43 9.35 31.34
CA SER A 309 -6.82 10.53 32.13
C SER A 309 -6.12 11.80 31.66
N GLU A 310 -4.83 11.72 31.32
CA GLU A 310 -4.06 12.84 30.76
C GLU A 310 -4.63 13.28 29.41
N TYR A 311 -4.93 12.33 28.52
CA TYR A 311 -5.51 12.61 27.21
C TYR A 311 -6.89 13.27 27.31
N GLU A 312 -7.78 12.71 28.14
CA GLU A 312 -9.12 13.24 28.36
C GLU A 312 -9.10 14.65 28.97
N PHE A 313 -8.18 14.90 29.89
CA PHE A 313 -7.97 16.23 30.47
C PHE A 313 -7.57 17.26 29.41
N GLU A 314 -6.58 16.94 28.56
CA GLU A 314 -6.13 17.86 27.50
C GLU A 314 -7.20 18.05 26.41
N ARG A 315 -7.94 17.00 26.04
CA ARG A 315 -9.10 17.10 25.13
C ARG A 315 -10.15 18.05 25.68
N THR A 316 -10.57 17.83 26.92
CA THR A 316 -11.58 18.66 27.61
C THR A 316 -11.13 20.12 27.70
N LYS A 317 -9.86 20.37 28.03
CA LYS A 317 -9.29 21.71 28.08
C LYS A 317 -9.34 22.42 26.72
N LYS A 318 -9.06 21.71 25.63
CA LYS A 318 -9.15 22.23 24.26
C LYS A 318 -10.60 22.59 23.88
N GLU A 319 -11.54 21.70 24.20
CA GLU A 319 -12.97 21.91 23.98
C GLU A 319 -13.50 23.11 24.80
N MET A 320 -13.18 23.19 26.09
CA MET A 320 -13.55 24.32 26.94
C MET A 320 -12.90 25.63 26.49
N GLY A 321 -11.63 25.61 26.07
CA GLY A 321 -10.95 26.78 25.50
C GLY A 321 -11.63 27.30 24.22
N SER A 322 -12.13 26.38 23.38
CA SER A 322 -12.92 26.74 22.20
C SER A 322 -14.31 27.28 22.55
N PHE A 323 -14.95 26.74 23.61
CA PHE A 323 -16.24 27.20 24.10
C PHE A 323 -16.16 28.62 24.67
N VAL A 324 -15.11 28.93 25.44
CA VAL A 324 -14.89 30.27 26.00
C VAL A 324 -14.67 31.33 24.91
N MET A 325 -14.07 30.96 23.77
CA MET A 325 -13.92 31.88 22.62
C MET A 325 -15.21 32.05 21.80
N ASN A 326 -16.07 31.03 21.70
CA ASN A 326 -17.25 31.06 20.82
C ASN A 326 -18.59 31.35 21.51
N SER A 327 -18.66 31.38 22.84
CA SER A 327 -19.94 31.52 23.56
C SER A 327 -19.94 32.46 24.76
N SER A 328 -18.81 33.11 25.06
CA SER A 328 -18.75 34.04 26.19
C SER A 328 -19.35 35.40 25.79
N PRO A 329 -20.44 35.86 26.46
CA PRO A 329 -20.96 37.22 26.27
C PRO A 329 -19.91 38.28 26.56
N VAL A 330 -18.91 37.96 27.41
CA VAL A 330 -17.80 38.85 27.75
C VAL A 330 -16.89 39.09 26.54
N TYR A 331 -16.70 38.10 25.66
CA TYR A 331 -15.86 38.25 24.45
C TYR A 331 -16.57 39.03 23.34
N GLU A 332 -17.89 38.88 23.19
CA GLU A 332 -18.73 39.75 22.35
C GLU A 332 -18.72 41.21 22.85
N ILE A 333 -18.82 41.42 24.16
CA ILE A 333 -18.72 42.74 24.80
C ILE A 333 -17.33 43.35 24.57
N LEU A 334 -16.26 42.56 24.66
CA LEU A 334 -14.89 43.04 24.40
C LEU A 334 -14.65 43.36 22.91
N ARG A 335 -15.23 42.60 21.97
CA ARG A 335 -15.22 42.94 20.54
C ARG A 335 -15.98 44.24 20.23
N GLY A 336 -17.15 44.43 20.85
CA GLY A 336 -17.94 45.66 20.72
C GLY A 336 -17.28 46.89 21.35
N ALA A 337 -16.52 46.71 22.43
CA ALA A 337 -15.77 47.77 23.08
C ALA A 337 -14.59 48.27 22.22
N THR A 338 -13.93 47.39 21.46
CA THR A 338 -12.85 47.78 20.53
C THR A 338 -13.31 48.54 19.28
N SER A 339 -14.61 48.49 18.95
CA SER A 339 -15.19 49.30 17.85
C SER A 339 -15.64 50.71 18.28
N PHE A 340 -15.62 51.04 19.57
CA PHE A 340 -16.06 52.35 20.09
C PHE A 340 -14.92 53.38 20.23
N GLU A 341 -13.66 53.00 19.99
CA GLU A 341 -12.52 53.94 19.98
C GLU A 341 -12.21 54.53 18.60
N ARG A 342 -13.08 54.35 17.59
CA ARG A 342 -12.99 55.01 16.29
C ARG A 342 -14.34 55.59 15.84
N THR A 343 -14.82 56.62 16.54
CA THR A 343 -15.67 57.67 15.97
C THR A 343 -15.46 58.97 16.70
#